data_AF-A0A5C5VU26-F1
#
_entry.id   AF-A0A5C5VU26-F1
#
_cell.length_a   1.000
_cell.length_b   1.000
_cell.length_c   1.000
_cell.angle_alpha   90.00
_cell.angle_beta   90.00
_cell.angle_gamma   90.00
#
_symmetry.space_group_name_H-M   'P 1'
#
loop_
_entity.id
_entity.type
_entity.pdbx_description
1 polymer ?
#
loop_
_entity_poly.entity_id
_entity_poly.type
_entity_poly.pdbx_seq_one_letter_code
_entity_poly.pdbx_strand_id
1 'polypeptide(L)' 'MAKAAKKNPTAPATSTAQPVSRIQAAPAPGSSSGPISADQIRKRAYEIYLRRNGGPGDPTADWLTAERELLAERR' A
#
# COMPACT_ATOMS: atom_id res chain seq x y z
N MET A 1 -8.79 25.29 -41.99
CA MET A 1 -8.32 23.99 -41.45
C MET A 1 -8.96 23.80 -40.08
N ALA A 2 -10.08 23.08 -40.01
CA ALA A 2 -10.79 22.78 -38.76
C ALA A 2 -10.74 21.27 -38.52
N LYS A 3 -10.18 20.84 -37.39
CA LYS A 3 -10.28 19.44 -36.94
C LYS A 3 -11.49 19.29 -36.03
N ALA A 4 -12.43 18.45 -36.46
CA ALA A 4 -13.62 18.09 -35.72
C ALA A 4 -13.39 16.87 -34.82
N ALA A 5 -13.99 16.95 -33.62
CA ALA A 5 -14.57 15.95 -32.71
C ALA A 5 -14.34 14.43 -32.91
N LYS A 6 -14.36 13.66 -31.79
CA LYS A 6 -15.51 12.79 -31.36
C LYS A 6 -15.08 11.59 -30.46
N LYS A 7 -15.56 11.61 -29.21
CA LYS A 7 -16.16 10.51 -28.39
C LYS A 7 -15.49 9.11 -28.39
N ASN A 8 -15.05 8.67 -27.19
CA ASN A 8 -14.95 7.25 -26.79
C ASN A 8 -16.30 6.51 -27.03
N PRO A 9 -16.35 5.19 -27.34
CA PRO A 9 -15.71 4.11 -26.56
C PRO A 9 -15.23 2.88 -27.37
N THR A 10 -14.47 1.95 -26.77
CA THR A 10 -14.57 0.48 -26.97
C THR A 10 -13.53 -0.28 -26.13
N ALA A 11 -14.02 -1.10 -25.19
CA ALA A 11 -13.38 -2.36 -24.81
C ALA A 11 -14.05 -3.49 -25.63
N PRO A 12 -13.44 -4.68 -25.80
CA PRO A 12 -13.64 -5.72 -24.79
C PRO A 12 -12.47 -6.72 -24.59
N ALA A 13 -12.49 -7.41 -23.43
CA ALA A 13 -12.20 -8.84 -23.22
C ALA A 13 -11.26 -9.17 -22.04
N THR A 14 -11.87 -9.77 -21.02
CA THR A 14 -11.34 -10.81 -20.12
C THR A 14 -10.09 -10.54 -19.28
N SER A 15 -10.31 -10.04 -18.06
CA SER A 15 -9.58 -10.58 -16.91
C SER A 15 -10.61 -11.11 -15.90
N THR A 16 -10.93 -12.39 -16.04
CA THR A 16 -11.52 -13.19 -14.97
C THR A 16 -10.46 -13.31 -13.87
N ALA A 17 -10.37 -12.31 -13.01
CA ALA A 17 -9.66 -12.40 -11.74
C ALA A 17 -10.72 -12.39 -10.64
N GLN A 18 -11.20 -13.61 -10.36
CA GLN A 18 -11.81 -14.07 -9.11
C GLN A 18 -11.82 -13.02 -7.99
N PRO A 19 -12.98 -12.69 -7.38
CA PRO A 19 -12.97 -12.04 -6.07
C PRO A 19 -12.52 -13.11 -5.08
N VAL A 20 -11.21 -13.31 -4.94
CA VAL A 20 -10.69 -13.84 -3.70
C VAL A 20 -11.00 -12.77 -2.66
N SER A 21 -12.15 -12.94 -2.01
CA SER A 21 -12.40 -12.50 -0.65
C SER A 21 -11.32 -13.12 0.23
N ARG A 22 -10.08 -12.66 0.05
CA ARG A 22 -9.08 -12.73 1.09
C ARG A 22 -9.51 -11.64 2.04
N ILE A 23 -10.48 -12.01 2.88
CA ILE A 23 -10.57 -11.49 4.23
C ILE A 23 -9.21 -11.83 4.82
N GLN A 24 -8.22 -10.99 4.53
CA GLN A 24 -7.00 -10.91 5.31
C GLN A 24 -7.54 -10.39 6.62
N ALA A 25 -7.86 -11.32 7.52
CA ALA A 25 -8.05 -11.03 8.91
C ALA A 25 -6.96 -10.04 9.26
N ALA A 26 -7.38 -8.80 9.55
CA ALA A 26 -6.47 -7.77 9.98
C ALA A 26 -5.63 -8.42 11.09
N PRO A 27 -4.29 -8.50 10.96
CA PRO A 27 -3.49 -9.00 12.05
C PRO A 27 -3.82 -8.08 13.22
N ALA A 28 -4.42 -8.65 14.27
CA ALA A 28 -4.78 -7.92 15.47
C ALA A 28 -3.55 -7.08 15.90
N PRO A 29 -3.74 -5.81 16.31
CA PRO A 29 -2.67 -5.00 16.87
C PRO A 29 -2.35 -5.52 18.27
N GLY A 30 -1.82 -6.72 18.34
CA GLY A 30 -1.52 -7.46 19.55
C GLY A 30 -0.04 -7.77 19.54
N SER A 31 0.74 -6.84 20.07
CA SER A 31 2.01 -7.06 20.76
C SER A 31 2.78 -8.28 20.29
N SER A 32 3.45 -8.17 19.15
CA SER A 32 4.54 -9.09 18.87
C SER A 32 5.63 -8.74 19.89
N SER A 33 5.88 -9.58 20.88
CA SER A 33 7.01 -9.42 21.81
C SER A 33 8.34 -9.92 21.22
N GLY A 34 8.38 -10.18 19.90
CA GLY A 34 9.58 -10.64 19.18
C GLY A 34 10.34 -9.50 18.49
N PRO A 35 11.44 -9.79 17.78
CA PRO A 35 12.15 -8.80 16.95
C PRO A 35 11.22 -8.18 15.90
N ILE A 36 11.54 -6.98 15.42
CA ILE A 36 10.77 -6.32 14.34
C ILE A 36 10.98 -7.12 13.06
N SER A 37 9.90 -7.66 12.50
CA SER A 37 9.99 -8.38 11.23
C SER A 37 9.88 -7.42 10.05
N ALA A 38 10.48 -7.80 8.92
CA ALA A 38 10.38 -7.04 7.68
C ALA A 38 8.92 -6.81 7.22
N ASP A 39 8.01 -7.75 7.54
CA ASP A 39 6.58 -7.60 7.23
C ASP A 39 5.90 -6.50 8.07
N GLN A 40 6.36 -6.28 9.31
CA GLN A 40 5.86 -5.18 10.13
C GLN A 40 6.33 -3.84 9.56
N ILE A 41 7.61 -3.75 9.20
CA ILE A 41 8.19 -2.55 8.57
C ILE A 41 7.47 -2.24 7.26
N ARG A 42 7.24 -3.26 6.42
CA ARG A 42 6.51 -3.11 5.15
C ARG A 42 5.11 -2.54 5.35
N LYS A 43 4.34 -3.09 6.29
CA LYS A 43 2.98 -2.60 6.60
C LYS A 43 3.03 -1.15 7.05
N ARG A 44 3.96 -0.82 7.95
CA ARG A 44 4.10 0.54 8.47
C ARG A 44 4.57 1.54 7.41
N ALA A 45 5.47 1.13 6.52
CA ALA A 45 5.90 1.93 5.37
C ALA A 45 4.74 2.21 4.40
N TYR A 46 3.89 1.21 4.17
CA TYR A 46 2.68 1.39 3.36
C TYR A 46 1.68 2.37 4.02
N GLU A 47 1.52 2.32 5.34
CA GLU A 47 0.72 3.31 6.07
C GLU A 47 1.28 4.74 5.94
N ILE A 48 2.62 4.90 5.96
CA ILE A 48 3.29 6.19 5.71
C ILE A 48 2.98 6.68 4.30
N TYR A 49 3.12 5.82 3.29
CA TYR A 49 2.75 6.14 1.91
C TYR A 49 1.28 6.57 1.77
N LEU A 50 0.36 5.86 2.43
CA LEU A 50 -1.06 6.21 2.45
C LEU A 50 -1.34 7.55 3.14
N ARG A 51 -0.63 7.89 4.22
CA ARG A 51 -0.73 9.21 4.88
C ARG A 51 -0.37 10.36 3.94
N ARG A 52 0.48 10.11 2.94
CA ARG A 52 0.84 11.07 1.89
C ARG A 52 -0.18 11.12 0.75
N ASN A 53 -1.35 10.49 0.93
CA ASN A 53 -2.39 10.35 -0.08
C ASN A 53 -1.88 9.69 -1.38
N GLY A 54 -0.88 8.80 -1.26
CA GLY A 54 -0.21 8.16 -2.39
C GLY A 54 0.56 9.13 -3.29
N GLY A 55 0.91 10.32 -2.77
CA GLY A 55 1.72 11.31 -3.48
C GLY A 55 3.15 10.81 -3.74
N PRO A 56 3.89 11.48 -4.65
CA PRO A 56 5.26 11.11 -4.98
C PRO A 56 6.10 11.08 -3.70
N GLY A 57 6.73 9.93 -3.45
CA GLY A 57 7.53 9.65 -2.28
C GLY A 57 8.63 8.66 -2.58
N ASP A 58 9.51 8.47 -1.60
CA ASP A 58 10.59 7.50 -1.66
C ASP A 58 10.24 6.30 -0.77
N PRO A 59 9.92 5.14 -1.37
CA PRO A 59 9.63 3.92 -0.61
C PRO A 59 10.75 3.53 0.35
N THR A 60 12.01 3.84 0.03
CA THR A 60 13.16 3.55 0.91
C THR A 60 13.14 4.45 2.14
N ALA A 61 12.81 5.74 1.98
CA ALA A 61 12.63 6.66 3.10
C ALA A 61 11.45 6.25 3.99
N ASP A 62 10.33 5.83 3.40
CA ASP A 62 9.16 5.34 4.14
C ASP A 62 9.49 4.05 4.92
N TRP A 63 10.33 3.16 4.35
CA TRP A 63 10.84 1.96 5.03
C TRP A 63 11.72 2.28 6.24
N LEU A 64 12.70 3.17 6.08
CA LEU A 64 13.59 3.58 7.17
C LEU A 64 12.81 4.29 8.29
N THR A 65 11.81 5.09 7.92
CA THR A 65 10.93 5.75 8.89
C THR A 65 10.10 4.72 9.64
N ALA A 66 9.52 3.75 8.95
CA ALA A 66 8.76 2.65 9.55
C ALA A 66 9.59 1.82 10.55
N GLU A 67 10.83 1.49 10.22
CA GLU A 67 11.73 0.77 11.12
C GLU A 67 11.99 1.56 12.41
N ARG A 68 12.26 2.86 12.29
CA ARG A 68 12.49 3.74 13.44
C ARG A 68 11.24 3.90 14.32
N GLU A 69 10.07 4.06 13.72
CA GLU A 69 8.80 4.15 14.46
C GLU A 69 8.53 2.85 15.24
N LEU A 70 8.68 1.68 14.60
CA LEU A 70 8.48 0.38 15.25
C LEU A 70 9.50 0.08 16.36
N LEU A 71 10.75 0.57 16.22
CA LEU A 71 11.76 0.49 17.28
C LEU A 71 11.41 1.38 18.47
N ALA A 72 10.91 2.58 18.22
CA ALA A 72 10.51 3.51 19.27
C ALA A 72 9.28 3.02 20.05
N GLU A 73 8.31 2.41 19.38
CA GLU A 73 7.10 1.85 20.01
C GLU A 73 7.38 0.65 20.93
N ARG A 74 8.54 0.00 20.78
CA ARG A 74 8.95 -1.17 21.58
C ARG A 74 9.89 -0.84 22.75
N ARG A 75 10.31 0.41 22.89
CA ARG A 75 11.23 0.85 23.95
C ARG A 75 10.47 1.32 25.19
#